data_AF-A0A9Q8SQH2-F1
#
_entry.id   AF-A0A9Q8SQH2-F1
#
_cell.length_a   1.000
_cell.length_b   1.000
_cell.length_c   1.000
_cell.angle_alpha   90.00
_cell.angle_beta   90.00
_cell.angle_gamma   90.00
#
_symmetry.space_group_name_H-M   'P 1'
#
loop_
_entity.id
_entity.type
_entity.pdbx_description
1 polymer ?
#
loop_
_entity_poly.entity_id
_entity_poly.type
_entity_poly.pdbx_seq_one_letter_code
_entity_poly.pdbx_strand_id
1 'polypeptide(L)'
;MARTKVKAEEEQGMSAFEKMRLANIAKNKTMLDDLAKASNKIMPPKPKPAPKSRSTPVKKEPVAPTGPVRRSARVAGFDADNETLKRKYEVEVEEKAAQEKAKRTRIGGNLSLGDIAVDGKKFNNGITGLSALVPRGAQPGVPTFTDEDVENTSDKDLKELRKKMGKLELYEKWSPQGTSGMVCLSLIVVAHIVPDIKICPLRIYAATFHPTEDKPLVFAGDKEGALGVFDASQDGPPENDDDEDAWFDPKIGAYKIHTRTITTIIVSPFEQQKVYTSSYDSTVRVLDLEKDVCLPVWEPEDKNEDIPLSAIDIPLTDKNIIYFSTLNGAVGKVDIRDPKSTEMWQLSDNKIGGFSLNPREPHLLTTASLDRTVKIWDLRKVTGKGDMRHPAMLYEHNSRLSVSHASWSPGGHIATSSYDDTIKIYDWADHADWDKSTEMEPKHIVKHNNQTGRWVTILKPQWQKRPKDGIQKFVIGNMNRFVDVYAANGEQLAQLGGDGISAVPAVAHFHPTMDWVAGGTASGKLCLWQ
;
A
#
# COMPACT_ATOMS: atom_id res chain seq x y z
N MET A 1 67.93 12.35 17.09
CA MET A 1 67.94 13.32 15.97
C MET A 1 67.29 12.83 14.67
N ALA A 2 66.74 11.61 14.60
CA ALA A 2 66.07 11.11 13.38
C ALA A 2 64.55 11.38 13.30
N ARG A 3 63.89 11.81 14.40
CA ARG A 3 62.44 12.13 14.41
C ARG A 3 62.10 13.58 14.07
N THR A 4 63.08 14.48 14.04
CA THR A 4 62.87 15.91 13.76
C THR A 4 63.03 16.24 12.27
N LYS A 5 63.64 15.36 11.46
CA LYS A 5 63.76 15.56 10.01
C LYS A 5 62.53 15.08 9.22
N VAL A 6 61.78 14.09 9.73
CA VAL A 6 60.56 13.59 9.03
C VAL A 6 59.39 14.58 9.13
N LYS A 7 59.29 15.36 10.22
CA LYS A 7 58.22 16.37 10.37
C LYS A 7 58.42 17.63 9.51
N ALA A 8 59.65 17.91 9.08
CA ALA A 8 59.95 19.10 8.27
C ALA A 8 59.71 18.85 6.76
N GLU A 9 59.69 17.60 6.31
CA GLU A 9 59.43 17.24 4.91
C GLU A 9 57.92 17.02 4.61
N GLU A 10 57.08 16.73 5.61
CA GLU A 10 55.62 16.63 5.41
C GLU A 10 54.90 17.99 5.29
N GLU A 11 55.51 19.09 5.75
CA GLU A 11 54.90 20.43 5.66
C GLU A 11 55.08 21.13 4.31
N GLN A 12 55.95 20.61 3.42
CA GLN A 12 56.18 21.17 2.08
C GLN A 12 55.26 20.59 0.99
N GLY A 13 54.39 19.62 1.33
CA GLY A 13 53.45 19.01 0.37
C GLY A 13 51.96 19.28 0.64
N MET A 14 51.61 20.00 1.71
CA MET A 14 50.19 20.19 2.08
C MET A 14 49.56 21.38 1.36
N SER A 15 48.55 21.08 0.54
CA SER A 15 47.71 22.05 -0.17
C SER A 15 47.10 23.08 0.79
N ALA A 16 46.90 24.32 0.32
CA ALA A 16 46.27 25.39 1.09
C ALA A 16 44.89 24.98 1.66
N PHE A 17 44.19 24.08 0.97
CA PHE A 17 42.92 23.50 1.41
C PHE A 17 43.07 22.65 2.67
N GLU A 18 44.15 21.89 2.79
CA GLU A 18 44.39 20.96 3.90
C GLU A 18 44.80 21.70 5.18
N LYS A 19 45.55 22.80 5.02
CA LYS A 19 45.85 23.73 6.11
C LYS A 19 44.59 24.42 6.63
N MET A 20 43.69 24.85 5.73
CA MET A 20 42.43 25.49 6.11
C MET A 20 41.45 24.52 6.77
N ARG A 21 41.42 23.26 6.31
CA ARG A 21 40.64 22.18 6.92
C ARG A 21 41.12 21.87 8.34
N LEU A 22 42.44 21.76 8.57
CA LEU A 22 43.01 21.53 9.90
C LEU A 22 42.76 22.71 10.86
N ALA A 23 42.85 23.95 10.37
CA ALA A 23 42.51 25.14 11.15
C ALA A 23 41.03 25.16 11.55
N ASN A 24 40.11 24.77 10.66
CA ASN A 24 38.69 24.66 10.97
C ASN A 24 38.39 23.54 11.98
N ILE A 25 39.08 22.39 11.89
CA ILE A 25 38.95 21.30 12.87
C ILE A 25 39.40 21.78 14.26
N ALA A 26 40.50 22.52 14.34
CA ALA A 26 40.98 23.08 15.61
C ALA A 26 39.97 24.09 16.20
N LYS A 27 39.43 24.99 15.37
CA LYS A 27 38.45 26.01 15.80
C LYS A 27 37.12 25.42 16.27
N ASN A 28 36.67 24.33 15.62
CA ASN A 28 35.47 23.62 16.04
C ASN A 28 35.69 22.85 17.35
N LYS A 29 36.90 22.31 17.56
CA LYS A 29 37.25 21.61 18.81
C LYS A 29 37.26 22.56 20.01
N THR A 30 37.81 23.76 19.84
CA THR A 30 37.78 24.79 20.91
C THR A 30 36.35 25.27 21.20
N MET A 31 35.50 25.42 20.18
CA MET A 31 34.11 25.81 20.36
C MET A 31 33.29 24.75 21.12
N LEU A 32 33.58 23.46 20.91
CA LEU A 32 32.93 22.35 21.63
C LEU A 32 33.37 22.29 23.10
N ASP A 33 34.65 22.54 23.39
CA ASP A 33 35.15 22.57 24.77
C ASP A 33 34.56 23.76 25.56
N ASP A 34 34.34 24.91 24.91
CA ASP A 34 33.70 26.06 25.54
C ASP A 34 32.19 25.83 25.75
N LEU A 35 31.51 25.14 24.83
CA LEU A 35 30.11 24.74 25.00
C LEU A 35 29.93 23.74 26.15
N ALA A 36 30.87 22.79 26.30
CA ALA A 36 30.88 21.83 27.40
C ALA A 36 31.06 22.52 28.76
N LYS A 37 31.94 23.52 28.84
CA LYS A 37 32.12 24.33 30.06
C LYS A 37 30.89 25.20 30.38
N ALA A 38 30.18 25.69 29.37
CA ALA A 38 28.94 26.44 29.54
C ALA A 38 27.79 25.54 30.05
N SER A 39 27.71 24.29 29.57
CA SER A 39 26.67 23.33 29.97
C SER A 39 26.74 22.96 31.46
N ASN A 40 27.95 22.86 32.03
CA ASN A 40 28.16 22.54 33.45
C ASN A 40 27.78 23.69 34.40
N LYS A 41 27.55 24.92 33.89
CA LYS A 41 27.10 26.07 34.70
C LYS A 41 25.57 26.22 34.79
N ILE A 42 24.80 25.45 34.01
CA ILE A 42 23.34 25.65 33.85
C ILE A 42 22.51 24.60 34.61
N MET A 43 23.10 23.54 35.17
CA MET A 43 22.36 22.50 35.91
C MET A 43 22.53 22.62 37.44
N PRO A 44 21.44 22.68 38.25
CA PRO A 44 21.54 22.58 39.70
C PRO A 44 21.74 21.13 40.17
N PRO A 45 22.39 20.87 41.33
CA PRO A 45 22.66 19.53 41.80
C PRO A 45 21.42 18.85 42.43
N LYS A 46 21.21 17.56 42.14
CA LYS A 46 20.16 16.72 42.74
C LYS A 46 20.43 16.40 44.22
N PRO A 47 19.40 16.31 45.09
CA PRO A 47 19.55 15.95 46.50
C PRO A 47 19.78 14.44 46.72
N LYS A 48 20.49 14.09 47.79
CA LYS A 48 20.85 12.71 48.17
C LYS A 48 19.71 12.02 48.97
N PRO A 49 19.40 10.74 48.72
CA PRO A 49 18.45 9.96 49.54
C PRO A 49 19.09 9.36 50.80
N ALA A 50 18.26 9.15 51.83
CA ALA A 50 18.59 8.62 53.16
C ALA A 50 18.75 7.08 53.22
N PRO A 51 19.40 6.52 54.27
CA PRO A 51 19.84 5.12 54.26
C PRO A 51 18.76 4.15 54.77
N LYS A 52 18.67 2.96 54.14
CA LYS A 52 17.93 1.80 54.66
C LYS A 52 18.88 0.63 54.96
N SER A 53 18.52 -0.12 55.99
CA SER A 53 19.29 -1.12 56.74
C SER A 53 19.62 -2.42 55.99
N ARG A 54 20.74 -3.03 56.39
CA ARG A 54 21.31 -4.30 55.90
C ARG A 54 20.43 -5.52 56.22
N SER A 55 20.25 -6.39 55.23
CA SER A 55 19.99 -7.83 55.41
C SER A 55 21.04 -8.65 54.65
N THR A 56 21.31 -9.85 55.16
CA THR A 56 22.41 -10.79 54.87
C THR A 56 22.45 -11.36 53.44
N PRO A 57 23.62 -11.87 52.98
CA PRO A 57 23.90 -12.07 51.56
C PRO A 57 23.36 -13.41 51.02
N VAL A 58 22.62 -13.36 49.91
CA VAL A 58 22.30 -14.53 49.08
C VAL A 58 23.33 -14.63 47.95
N LYS A 59 23.97 -15.81 47.85
CA LYS A 59 24.99 -16.15 46.87
C LYS A 59 24.36 -16.17 45.46
N LYS A 60 24.76 -15.25 44.57
CA LYS A 60 24.37 -15.28 43.14
C LYS A 60 25.42 -16.05 42.36
N GLU A 61 24.98 -17.04 41.61
CA GLU A 61 25.78 -17.71 40.58
C GLU A 61 26.16 -16.73 39.46
N PRO A 62 27.34 -16.88 38.83
CA PRO A 62 27.76 -15.99 37.76
C PRO A 62 26.93 -16.21 36.50
N VAL A 63 26.13 -15.21 36.15
CA VAL A 63 25.46 -15.09 34.85
C VAL A 63 26.53 -14.83 33.77
N ALA A 64 26.53 -15.66 32.73
CA ALA A 64 27.41 -15.53 31.58
C ALA A 64 27.19 -14.18 30.85
N PRO A 65 28.25 -13.52 30.34
CA PRO A 65 28.11 -12.26 29.62
C PRO A 65 27.38 -12.49 28.29
N THR A 66 26.20 -11.87 28.16
CA THR A 66 25.46 -11.74 26.91
C THR A 66 26.04 -10.60 26.07
N GLY A 67 26.75 -10.94 25.00
CA GLY A 67 27.13 -10.01 23.94
C GLY A 67 28.55 -10.25 23.39
N PRO A 68 28.74 -10.25 22.06
CA PRO A 68 30.05 -10.53 21.47
C PRO A 68 30.99 -9.33 21.67
N VAL A 69 32.04 -9.52 22.46
CA VAL A 69 33.18 -8.58 22.55
C VAL A 69 34.16 -8.92 21.43
N ARG A 70 34.32 -8.01 20.47
CA ARG A 70 35.26 -8.15 19.34
C ARG A 70 36.71 -8.14 19.86
N ARG A 71 37.35 -9.29 20.00
CA ARG A 71 38.81 -9.41 20.15
C ARG A 71 39.41 -9.95 18.86
N SER A 72 40.44 -9.29 18.34
CA SER A 72 41.11 -9.71 17.10
C SER A 72 41.89 -11.01 17.33
N ALA A 73 41.78 -11.95 16.38
CA ALA A 73 42.30 -13.31 16.50
C ALA A 73 43.83 -13.43 16.67
N ARG A 74 44.60 -12.39 16.29
CA ARG A 74 46.06 -12.37 16.50
C ARG A 74 46.48 -12.14 17.96
N VAL A 75 45.65 -11.48 18.77
CA VAL A 75 45.92 -11.30 20.21
C VAL A 75 45.58 -12.59 21.00
N ALA A 76 44.87 -13.53 20.37
CA ALA A 76 44.44 -14.81 20.96
C ALA A 76 45.35 -16.01 20.59
N GLY A 77 46.49 -15.79 19.90
CA GLY A 77 47.53 -16.81 19.73
C GLY A 77 47.29 -17.88 18.67
N PHE A 78 46.43 -17.64 17.66
CA PHE A 78 46.23 -18.59 16.56
C PHE A 78 47.18 -18.30 15.38
N ASP A 79 48.04 -19.28 15.05
CA ASP A 79 48.92 -19.25 13.88
C ASP A 79 48.18 -19.53 12.55
N ALA A 80 48.76 -19.05 11.45
CA ALA A 80 48.07 -18.71 10.20
C ALA A 80 47.60 -19.86 9.30
N ASP A 81 47.89 -21.13 9.61
CA ASP A 81 47.56 -22.25 8.71
C ASP A 81 46.90 -23.42 9.46
N ASN A 82 45.59 -23.33 9.70
CA ASN A 82 44.80 -24.42 10.27
C ASN A 82 43.56 -24.69 9.40
N GLU A 83 43.49 -25.87 8.77
CA GLU A 83 42.38 -26.31 7.90
C GLU A 83 41.00 -26.21 8.56
N THR A 84 40.93 -26.32 9.89
CA THR A 84 39.67 -26.16 10.65
C THR A 84 39.18 -24.71 10.73
N LEU A 85 40.08 -23.72 10.67
CA LEU A 85 39.70 -22.31 10.53
C LEU A 85 39.25 -22.02 9.11
N LYS A 86 39.92 -22.58 8.08
CA LYS A 86 39.44 -22.49 6.69
C LYS A 86 38.04 -23.06 6.53
N ARG A 87 37.75 -24.25 7.07
CA ARG A 87 36.40 -24.85 7.02
C ARG A 87 35.34 -24.04 7.75
N LYS A 88 35.66 -23.44 8.91
CA LYS A 88 34.72 -22.56 9.63
C LYS A 88 34.49 -21.24 8.90
N TYR A 89 35.54 -20.66 8.32
CA TYR A 89 35.39 -19.47 7.47
C TYR A 89 34.64 -19.80 6.18
N GLU A 90 34.82 -20.97 5.58
CA GLU A 90 34.09 -21.42 4.39
C GLU A 90 32.59 -21.61 4.68
N VAL A 91 32.22 -22.27 5.80
CA VAL A 91 30.82 -22.43 6.19
C VAL A 91 30.16 -21.09 6.57
N GLU A 92 30.85 -20.21 7.30
CA GLU A 92 30.33 -18.86 7.59
C GLU A 92 30.26 -17.96 6.35
N VAL A 93 31.16 -18.16 5.37
CA VAL A 93 31.14 -17.46 4.07
C VAL A 93 30.01 -18.01 3.20
N GLU A 94 29.70 -19.29 3.24
CA GLU A 94 28.63 -19.93 2.50
C GLU A 94 27.24 -19.59 3.07
N GLU A 95 27.08 -19.52 4.39
CA GLU A 95 25.87 -19.03 5.05
C GLU A 95 25.66 -17.51 4.86
N LYS A 96 26.73 -16.70 4.89
CA LYS A 96 26.64 -15.26 4.54
C LYS A 96 26.38 -15.05 3.06
N ALA A 97 26.95 -15.86 2.18
CA ALA A 97 26.69 -15.81 0.74
C ALA A 97 25.24 -16.24 0.41
N ALA A 98 24.68 -17.24 1.10
CA ALA A 98 23.27 -17.63 0.95
C ALA A 98 22.30 -16.54 1.47
N GLN A 99 22.65 -15.85 2.55
CA GLN A 99 21.86 -14.74 3.10
C GLN A 99 21.99 -13.44 2.29
N GLU A 100 23.14 -13.17 1.65
CA GLU A 100 23.32 -12.05 0.72
C GLU A 100 22.64 -12.29 -0.64
N LYS A 101 22.69 -13.53 -1.16
CA LYS A 101 22.01 -13.96 -2.40
C LYS A 101 20.48 -14.00 -2.25
N ALA A 102 19.97 -14.21 -1.03
CA ALA A 102 18.55 -14.16 -0.67
C ALA A 102 17.99 -12.73 -0.43
N LYS A 103 18.84 -11.71 -0.19
CA LYS A 103 18.37 -10.32 0.01
C LYS A 103 18.46 -9.45 -1.22
N ARG A 104 19.28 -9.81 -2.22
CA ARG A 104 19.44 -9.01 -3.43
C ARG A 104 19.82 -9.84 -4.66
N THR A 105 18.83 -10.21 -5.45
CA THR A 105 18.65 -9.65 -6.81
C THR A 105 19.43 -10.35 -7.94
N ARG A 106 18.96 -10.17 -9.18
CA ARG A 106 19.82 -9.56 -10.21
C ARG A 106 19.17 -8.28 -10.74
N ILE A 107 19.81 -7.14 -10.45
CA ILE A 107 19.77 -5.95 -11.29
C ILE A 107 21.13 -5.98 -11.99
N GLY A 108 21.11 -5.97 -13.32
CA GLY A 108 22.32 -5.87 -14.14
C GLY A 108 22.49 -4.46 -14.69
N GLY A 109 23.51 -3.74 -14.17
CA GLY A 109 24.22 -2.57 -14.73
C GLY A 109 23.44 -1.24 -14.87
N ASN A 110 24.03 -0.04 -14.83
CA ASN A 110 25.25 0.45 -14.16
C ASN A 110 24.84 1.78 -13.51
N LEU A 111 25.05 1.94 -12.19
CA LEU A 111 24.80 3.17 -11.44
C LEU A 111 26.12 3.62 -10.81
N SER A 112 26.45 4.90 -10.98
CA SER A 112 27.68 5.51 -10.51
C SER A 112 27.52 6.15 -9.14
N LEU A 113 28.46 5.76 -8.27
CA LEU A 113 29.17 6.47 -7.20
C LEU A 113 28.50 7.61 -6.44
N GLY A 114 28.51 7.44 -5.12
CA GLY A 114 28.71 8.52 -4.16
C GLY A 114 27.47 9.38 -3.92
N ASP A 115 27.35 9.82 -2.67
CA ASP A 115 26.59 11.00 -2.32
C ASP A 115 25.06 10.87 -2.40
N ILE A 116 24.47 10.35 -1.32
CA ILE A 116 23.80 11.19 -0.31
C ILE A 116 23.03 10.26 0.64
N ALA A 117 23.67 9.95 1.76
CA ALA A 117 22.98 9.93 3.03
C ALA A 117 23.19 11.31 3.63
N VAL A 118 22.13 11.99 4.07
CA VAL A 118 22.24 12.96 5.16
C VAL A 118 21.02 12.88 6.05
N ASP A 119 21.31 12.61 7.32
CA ASP A 119 20.42 12.62 8.48
C ASP A 119 20.11 14.06 8.92
N GLY A 120 19.00 14.24 9.63
CA GLY A 120 18.34 15.54 9.81
C GLY A 120 19.12 16.68 10.48
N LYS A 121 18.72 17.92 10.14
CA LYS A 121 18.78 19.12 11.01
C LYS A 121 17.75 20.16 10.54
N LYS A 122 17.05 20.72 11.53
CA LYS A 122 16.05 21.81 11.49
C LYS A 122 16.47 23.01 10.62
N PHE A 123 15.52 23.70 9.98
CA PHE A 123 15.43 25.18 9.98
C PHE A 123 14.03 25.69 9.59
N ASN A 124 13.65 26.80 10.22
CA ASN A 124 12.41 27.57 10.08
C ASN A 124 12.47 28.53 8.88
N ASN A 125 11.29 28.78 8.28
CA ASN A 125 10.79 29.91 7.49
C ASN A 125 11.63 30.59 6.39
N GLY A 126 11.01 30.66 5.20
CA GLY A 126 11.32 31.60 4.11
C GLY A 126 10.38 31.40 2.93
N ILE A 127 9.20 32.02 2.99
CA ILE A 127 8.20 32.08 1.92
C ILE A 127 8.72 32.92 0.73
N THR A 128 8.14 32.69 -0.45
CA THR A 128 8.20 33.47 -1.70
C THR A 128 9.45 33.32 -2.58
N GLY A 129 9.32 32.60 -3.71
CA GLY A 129 10.29 32.71 -4.80
C GLY A 129 10.40 31.56 -5.82
N LEU A 130 9.69 30.44 -5.68
CA LEU A 130 9.89 29.25 -6.53
C LEU A 130 8.62 28.63 -7.11
N SER A 131 7.46 29.29 -6.99
CA SER A 131 6.17 28.78 -7.44
C SER A 131 5.89 28.88 -8.96
N ALA A 132 6.86 29.26 -9.79
CA ALA A 132 6.58 29.57 -11.20
C ALA A 132 7.02 28.52 -12.24
N LEU A 133 7.94 27.58 -11.95
CA LEU A 133 8.57 26.78 -13.02
C LEU A 133 9.03 25.36 -12.63
N VAL A 134 8.14 24.51 -12.09
CA VAL A 134 8.41 23.06 -11.93
C VAL A 134 7.16 22.26 -12.34
N PRO A 135 7.28 21.15 -13.10
CA PRO A 135 6.14 20.29 -13.45
C PRO A 135 5.41 19.89 -12.18
N ARG A 136 4.06 19.91 -12.19
CA ARG A 136 3.20 19.53 -11.05
C ARG A 136 3.54 18.11 -10.56
N GLY A 137 4.54 17.98 -9.70
CA GLY A 137 4.74 16.83 -8.83
C GLY A 137 3.58 16.76 -7.83
N ALA A 138 3.32 15.56 -7.31
CA ALA A 138 2.30 15.33 -6.30
C ALA A 138 2.39 16.40 -5.19
N GLN A 139 1.26 17.06 -4.89
CA GLN A 139 1.15 17.97 -3.76
C GLN A 139 0.24 17.28 -2.73
N PRO A 140 0.83 16.53 -1.77
CA PRO A 140 0.03 15.81 -0.80
C PRO A 140 -0.86 16.78 0.00
N GLY A 141 -2.15 16.50 0.05
CA GLY A 141 -3.14 17.30 0.77
C GLY A 141 -3.66 18.52 0.01
N VAL A 142 -3.21 18.78 -1.22
CA VAL A 142 -3.78 19.86 -2.05
C VAL A 142 -4.84 19.27 -2.98
N PRO A 143 -6.12 19.68 -2.86
CA PRO A 143 -7.16 19.19 -3.75
C PRO A 143 -6.93 19.69 -5.17
N THR A 144 -7.22 18.84 -6.14
CA THR A 144 -7.23 19.15 -7.57
C THR A 144 -8.63 19.37 -8.12
N PHE A 145 -9.65 19.08 -7.31
CA PHE A 145 -11.06 19.30 -7.61
C PHE A 145 -11.71 19.95 -6.39
N THR A 146 -12.30 21.13 -6.56
CA THR A 146 -12.80 21.96 -5.46
C THR A 146 -14.27 22.36 -5.65
N ASP A 147 -14.85 23.01 -4.64
CA ASP A 147 -16.21 23.55 -4.73
C ASP A 147 -16.38 24.56 -5.87
N GLU A 148 -15.32 25.27 -6.25
CA GLU A 148 -15.34 26.17 -7.42
C GLU A 148 -15.62 25.40 -8.72
N ASP A 149 -15.08 24.19 -8.89
CA ASP A 149 -15.35 23.35 -10.06
C ASP A 149 -16.82 22.93 -10.10
N VAL A 150 -17.40 22.63 -8.93
CA VAL A 150 -18.83 22.31 -8.77
C VAL A 150 -19.69 23.54 -9.10
N GLU A 151 -19.31 24.72 -8.63
CA GLU A 151 -20.02 25.97 -8.91
C GLU A 151 -19.99 26.34 -10.39
N ASN A 152 -18.84 26.16 -11.05
CA ASN A 152 -18.62 26.45 -12.47
C ASN A 152 -19.26 25.40 -13.41
N THR A 153 -19.82 24.32 -12.88
CA THR A 153 -20.52 23.31 -13.67
C THR A 153 -21.82 23.89 -14.25
N SER A 154 -21.96 23.86 -15.58
CA SER A 154 -23.15 24.39 -16.28
C SER A 154 -24.32 23.42 -16.29
N ASP A 155 -24.05 22.12 -16.47
CA ASP A 155 -25.05 21.05 -16.46
C ASP A 155 -25.63 20.89 -15.03
N LYS A 156 -26.95 20.99 -14.93
CA LYS A 156 -27.67 20.94 -13.65
C LYS A 156 -27.58 19.57 -13.00
N ASP A 157 -27.74 18.50 -13.79
CA ASP A 157 -27.78 17.12 -13.28
C ASP A 157 -26.37 16.71 -12.80
N LEU A 158 -25.34 17.07 -13.56
CA LEU A 158 -23.95 16.86 -13.16
C LEU A 158 -23.60 17.66 -11.90
N LYS A 159 -24.07 18.91 -11.80
CA LYS A 159 -23.83 19.75 -10.62
C LYS A 159 -24.52 19.19 -9.37
N GLU A 160 -25.74 18.68 -9.50
CA GLU A 160 -26.44 18.01 -8.41
C GLU A 160 -25.72 16.74 -7.96
N LEU A 161 -25.22 15.94 -8.91
CA LEU A 161 -24.45 14.74 -8.61
C LEU A 161 -23.11 15.08 -7.92
N ARG A 162 -22.40 16.12 -8.39
CA ARG A 162 -21.18 16.63 -7.76
C ARG A 162 -21.43 17.06 -6.32
N LYS A 163 -22.52 17.82 -6.07
CA LYS A 163 -22.93 18.20 -4.72
C LYS A 163 -23.30 16.99 -3.86
N LYS A 164 -23.97 15.99 -4.43
CA LYS A 164 -24.35 14.77 -3.71
C LYS A 164 -23.11 13.99 -3.25
N MET A 165 -22.15 13.77 -4.15
CA MET A 165 -20.92 13.03 -3.82
C MET A 165 -19.95 13.85 -2.97
N GLY A 166 -19.90 15.17 -3.14
CA GLY A 166 -19.05 16.06 -2.35
C GLY A 166 -19.52 16.26 -0.91
N LYS A 167 -20.77 15.92 -0.58
CA LYS A 167 -21.32 15.95 0.78
C LYS A 167 -20.93 14.76 1.66
N LEU A 168 -20.24 13.76 1.11
CA LEU A 168 -19.81 12.60 1.88
C LEU A 168 -18.73 13.04 2.87
N GLU A 169 -19.03 12.91 4.16
CA GLU A 169 -18.15 13.32 5.25
C GLU A 169 -17.39 12.12 5.83
N LEU A 170 -16.21 12.37 6.38
CA LEU A 170 -15.43 11.33 7.04
C LEU A 170 -16.17 10.83 8.29
N TYR A 171 -16.18 9.52 8.50
CA TYR A 171 -16.87 8.89 9.62
C TYR A 171 -16.21 9.22 10.96
N GLU A 172 -16.91 9.96 11.83
CA GLU A 172 -16.31 10.54 13.06
C GLU A 172 -16.56 9.76 14.35
N LYS A 173 -17.44 8.74 14.37
CA LYS A 173 -17.87 8.06 15.62
C LYS A 173 -16.71 7.46 16.44
N TRP A 174 -15.61 7.11 15.78
CA TRP A 174 -14.39 6.55 16.38
C TRP A 174 -13.17 7.48 16.21
N SER A 175 -13.41 8.78 16.14
CA SER A 175 -12.34 9.75 16.28
C SER A 175 -11.79 9.75 17.72
N PRO A 176 -10.47 9.92 17.92
CA PRO A 176 -9.82 10.13 19.20
C PRO A 176 -10.60 11.20 19.94
N GLN A 177 -11.28 10.79 20.99
CA GLN A 177 -11.98 11.71 21.87
C GLN A 177 -10.95 12.64 22.50
N GLY A 178 -11.26 13.93 22.44
CA GLY A 178 -10.38 14.98 22.92
C GLY A 178 -10.83 16.40 22.57
N THR A 179 -11.84 16.62 21.71
CA THR A 179 -12.26 18.00 21.38
C THR A 179 -13.71 18.17 20.90
N SER A 180 -14.65 17.31 21.28
CA SER A 180 -16.09 17.51 20.96
C SER A 180 -16.78 18.57 21.83
N GLY A 181 -16.06 19.35 22.65
CA GLY A 181 -16.67 20.21 23.66
C GLY A 181 -15.93 21.50 24.03
N MET A 182 -14.96 21.98 23.23
CA MET A 182 -14.29 23.25 23.54
C MET A 182 -14.35 24.22 22.36
N VAL A 183 -15.24 25.21 22.49
CA VAL A 183 -15.16 26.47 21.76
C VAL A 183 -13.85 27.14 22.17
N CYS A 184 -12.76 26.84 21.45
CA CYS A 184 -11.42 27.31 21.80
C CYS A 184 -11.29 28.78 21.37
N LEU A 185 -11.68 29.69 22.26
CA LEU A 185 -11.54 31.13 22.10
C LEU A 185 -10.10 31.63 22.38
N SER A 186 -9.10 30.77 22.39
CA SER A 186 -7.71 31.15 22.64
C SER A 186 -6.73 30.38 21.75
N LEU A 187 -6.03 31.15 20.93
CA LEU A 187 -4.87 30.80 20.11
C LEU A 187 -4.06 29.57 20.57
N ILE A 188 -3.91 28.62 19.64
CA ILE A 188 -2.83 27.61 19.54
C ILE A 188 -3.00 26.40 20.47
N VAL A 189 -3.79 25.40 20.03
CA VAL A 189 -3.40 24.00 19.74
C VAL A 189 -4.62 23.33 19.09
N VAL A 190 -4.66 23.23 17.76
CA VAL A 190 -5.61 22.36 17.05
C VAL A 190 -4.96 20.97 16.98
N ALA A 191 -5.12 20.18 18.03
CA ALA A 191 -4.90 18.74 17.94
C ALA A 191 -6.07 18.18 17.12
N HIS A 192 -5.75 17.82 15.87
CA HIS A 192 -6.73 17.41 14.87
C HIS A 192 -7.40 16.11 15.31
N ILE A 193 -8.72 16.10 15.35
CA ILE A 193 -9.57 14.95 15.63
C ILE A 193 -9.52 14.04 14.40
N VAL A 194 -9.00 12.81 14.50
CA VAL A 194 -8.81 11.92 13.34
C VAL A 194 -9.33 10.51 13.62
N PRO A 195 -10.40 10.01 12.98
CA PRO A 195 -10.83 8.61 13.08
C PRO A 195 -9.66 7.63 12.94
N ASP A 196 -9.19 7.02 14.04
CA ASP A 196 -8.04 6.12 14.03
C ASP A 196 -8.50 4.66 13.95
N ILE A 197 -9.24 4.34 12.89
CA ILE A 197 -9.76 2.98 12.69
C ILE A 197 -8.65 2.11 12.09
N LYS A 198 -7.81 1.58 12.97
CA LYS A 198 -6.76 0.61 12.61
C LYS A 198 -7.36 -0.78 12.35
N ILE A 199 -7.86 -1.00 11.13
CA ILE A 199 -8.50 -2.27 10.74
C ILE A 199 -7.51 -3.42 10.51
N CYS A 200 -6.30 -3.14 10.02
CA CYS A 200 -5.27 -4.15 9.80
C CYS A 200 -3.95 -3.72 10.42
N PRO A 201 -3.08 -4.64 10.88
CA PRO A 201 -1.80 -4.26 11.49
C PRO A 201 -0.86 -3.58 10.48
N LEU A 202 -0.92 -3.98 9.21
CA LEU A 202 -0.04 -3.54 8.14
C LEU A 202 -0.82 -2.95 6.95
N ARG A 203 -0.07 -2.50 5.93
CA ARG A 203 -0.59 -1.95 4.68
C ARG A 203 -1.75 -2.77 4.12
N ILE A 204 -2.90 -2.10 3.95
CA ILE A 204 -4.06 -2.66 3.27
C ILE A 204 -3.75 -2.80 1.79
N TYR A 205 -4.03 -3.98 1.25
CA TYR A 205 -3.77 -4.34 -0.14
C TYR A 205 -5.06 -4.65 -0.91
N ALA A 206 -6.11 -5.05 -0.19
CA ALA A 206 -7.46 -5.25 -0.71
C ALA A 206 -8.49 -4.82 0.34
N ALA A 207 -9.64 -4.32 -0.08
CA ALA A 207 -10.77 -4.01 0.80
C ALA A 207 -12.09 -4.18 0.04
N THR A 208 -13.17 -4.47 0.74
CA THR A 208 -14.52 -4.52 0.17
C THR A 208 -15.58 -4.28 1.23
N PHE A 209 -16.76 -3.85 0.81
CA PHE A 209 -17.92 -3.73 1.70
C PHE A 209 -18.73 -5.03 1.70
N HIS A 210 -19.32 -5.35 2.85
CA HIS A 210 -20.50 -6.20 2.88
C HIS A 210 -21.66 -5.52 2.13
N PRO A 211 -22.52 -6.25 1.40
CA PRO A 211 -23.66 -5.65 0.68
C PRO A 211 -24.82 -5.12 1.54
N THR A 212 -24.72 -5.18 2.87
CA THR A 212 -25.80 -4.76 3.79
C THR A 212 -25.96 -3.25 3.78
N GLU A 213 -27.19 -2.78 3.61
CA GLU A 213 -27.50 -1.35 3.58
C GLU A 213 -27.78 -0.74 4.96
N ASP A 214 -27.99 -1.58 5.99
CA ASP A 214 -28.32 -1.13 7.34
C ASP A 214 -27.14 -0.45 8.05
N LYS A 215 -25.91 -0.89 7.72
CA LYS A 215 -24.69 -0.43 8.36
C LYS A 215 -23.47 -0.65 7.48
N PRO A 216 -22.48 0.26 7.50
CA PRO A 216 -21.19 0.02 6.88
C PRO A 216 -20.46 -1.12 7.59
N LEU A 217 -20.25 -2.23 6.88
CA LEU A 217 -19.41 -3.35 7.31
C LEU A 217 -18.29 -3.54 6.28
N VAL A 218 -17.04 -3.29 6.70
CA VAL A 218 -15.88 -3.23 5.81
C VAL A 218 -14.92 -4.37 6.12
N PHE A 219 -14.49 -5.07 5.08
CA PHE A 219 -13.41 -6.05 5.12
C PHE A 219 -12.15 -5.42 4.53
N ALA A 220 -11.00 -5.60 5.17
CA ALA A 220 -9.70 -5.18 4.66
C ALA A 220 -8.66 -6.27 4.84
N GLY A 221 -7.83 -6.49 3.83
CA GLY A 221 -6.77 -7.48 3.82
C GLY A 221 -5.42 -6.83 3.69
N ASP A 222 -4.44 -7.29 4.45
CA ASP A 222 -3.10 -6.70 4.49
C ASP A 222 -2.04 -7.46 3.69
N LYS A 223 -0.83 -6.89 3.65
CA LYS A 223 0.34 -7.45 2.97
C LYS A 223 0.92 -8.74 3.58
N GLU A 224 0.48 -9.17 4.75
CA GLU A 224 0.96 -10.40 5.39
C GLU A 224 -0.12 -11.47 5.52
N GLY A 225 -1.36 -11.20 5.11
CA GLY A 225 -2.44 -12.19 5.12
C GLY A 225 -3.41 -12.05 6.29
N ALA A 226 -3.38 -10.93 7.02
CA ALA A 226 -4.41 -10.61 8.00
C ALA A 226 -5.62 -9.96 7.32
N LEU A 227 -6.81 -10.42 7.71
CA LEU A 227 -8.11 -9.89 7.32
C LEU A 227 -8.73 -9.20 8.54
N GLY A 228 -8.98 -7.90 8.44
CA GLY A 228 -9.72 -7.12 9.42
C GLY A 228 -11.16 -6.89 8.97
N VAL A 229 -12.08 -6.85 9.93
CA VAL A 229 -13.50 -6.60 9.74
C VAL A 229 -13.93 -5.50 10.70
N PHE A 230 -14.44 -4.40 10.14
CA PHE A 230 -14.91 -3.25 10.90
C PHE A 230 -16.41 -3.06 10.70
N ASP A 231 -17.14 -3.04 11.81
CA ASP A 231 -18.57 -2.74 11.87
C ASP A 231 -18.75 -1.30 12.37
N ALA A 232 -19.29 -0.42 11.51
CA ALA A 232 -19.52 0.99 11.85
C ALA A 232 -20.79 1.21 12.71
N SER A 233 -21.61 0.19 12.97
CA SER A 233 -22.76 0.33 13.88
C SER A 233 -22.37 0.36 15.35
N GLN A 234 -21.17 -0.14 15.70
CA GLN A 234 -20.71 -0.23 17.08
C GLN A 234 -20.72 1.15 17.77
N ASP A 235 -21.12 1.19 19.03
CA ASP A 235 -21.15 2.43 19.82
C ASP A 235 -19.75 3.04 19.93
N GLY A 236 -19.68 4.36 19.84
CA GLY A 236 -18.41 5.07 20.04
C GLY A 236 -17.95 4.92 21.48
N PRO A 237 -16.75 5.41 21.81
CA PRO A 237 -16.30 5.32 23.16
C PRO A 237 -17.20 6.12 24.12
N PRO A 238 -17.33 5.69 25.39
CA PRO A 238 -18.22 6.33 26.35
C PRO A 238 -17.91 7.83 26.51
N GLU A 239 -18.96 8.67 26.62
CA GLU A 239 -18.80 10.13 26.76
C GLU A 239 -18.35 10.56 28.17
N ASN A 240 -18.48 9.68 29.17
CA ASN A 240 -18.08 9.92 30.55
C ASN A 240 -16.89 9.03 30.87
N ASP A 241 -15.75 9.63 31.19
CA ASP A 241 -14.81 9.01 32.12
C ASP A 241 -14.13 10.11 32.93
N ASP A 242 -14.19 9.98 34.25
CA ASP A 242 -13.39 10.72 35.24
C ASP A 242 -11.87 10.50 35.06
N ASP A 243 -11.47 9.76 34.01
CA ASP A 243 -10.11 9.48 33.55
C ASP A 243 -9.94 10.00 32.11
N GLU A 244 -9.57 11.27 31.95
CA GLU A 244 -9.32 11.95 30.65
C GLU A 244 -8.23 11.26 29.77
N ASP A 245 -7.58 10.21 30.28
CA ASP A 245 -6.48 9.47 29.65
C ASP A 245 -6.89 8.07 29.10
N ALA A 246 -8.16 7.65 29.21
CA ALA A 246 -8.60 6.34 28.73
C ALA A 246 -8.73 6.29 27.19
N TRP A 247 -7.82 5.57 26.51
CA TRP A 247 -7.90 5.34 25.06
C TRP A 247 -8.75 4.11 24.73
N PHE A 248 -9.76 4.31 23.89
CA PHE A 248 -10.67 3.26 23.44
C PHE A 248 -10.54 3.02 21.93
N ASP A 249 -10.17 1.79 21.55
CA ASP A 249 -10.12 1.36 20.16
C ASP A 249 -11.46 0.72 19.71
N PRO A 250 -11.85 0.89 18.43
CA PRO A 250 -12.97 0.15 17.86
C PRO A 250 -12.72 -1.35 17.93
N LYS A 251 -13.78 -2.12 18.12
CA LYS A 251 -13.72 -3.58 18.03
C LYS A 251 -13.53 -3.97 16.56
N ILE A 252 -12.42 -4.67 16.29
CA ILE A 252 -12.07 -5.19 14.97
C ILE A 252 -12.11 -6.72 15.01
N GLY A 253 -12.86 -7.33 14.10
CA GLY A 253 -12.75 -8.76 13.84
C GLY A 253 -11.46 -9.03 13.05
N ALA A 254 -10.49 -9.73 13.64
CA ALA A 254 -9.19 -9.93 13.01
C ALA A 254 -8.90 -11.42 12.79
N TYR A 255 -8.67 -11.81 11.55
CA TYR A 255 -8.45 -13.19 11.13
C TYR A 255 -7.13 -13.31 10.37
N LYS A 256 -6.27 -14.27 10.75
CA LYS A 256 -5.07 -14.61 9.98
C LYS A 256 -5.38 -15.75 9.02
N ILE A 257 -5.87 -15.40 7.83
CA ILE A 257 -6.37 -16.39 6.86
C ILE A 257 -5.36 -16.75 5.77
N HIS A 258 -4.34 -15.93 5.55
CA HIS A 258 -3.28 -16.16 4.56
C HIS A 258 -1.88 -15.96 5.17
N THR A 259 -0.85 -16.44 4.48
CA THR A 259 0.56 -16.31 4.92
C THR A 259 1.32 -15.18 4.20
N ARG A 260 0.74 -14.66 3.11
CA ARG A 260 1.26 -13.56 2.31
C ARG A 260 0.11 -12.59 1.99
N THR A 261 0.43 -11.52 1.24
CA THR A 261 -0.50 -10.46 0.84
C THR A 261 -1.84 -10.97 0.34
N ILE A 262 -2.94 -10.50 0.95
CA ILE A 262 -4.29 -10.66 0.41
C ILE A 262 -4.45 -9.73 -0.79
N THR A 263 -4.71 -10.29 -1.98
CA THR A 263 -4.72 -9.52 -3.23
C THR A 263 -6.09 -9.03 -3.66
N THR A 264 -7.13 -9.80 -3.33
CA THR A 264 -8.53 -9.48 -3.57
C THR A 264 -9.40 -10.08 -2.46
N ILE A 265 -10.49 -9.37 -2.11
CA ILE A 265 -11.54 -9.82 -1.20
C ILE A 265 -12.86 -9.62 -1.94
N ILE A 266 -13.69 -10.66 -2.03
CA ILE A 266 -15.02 -10.60 -2.65
C ILE A 266 -16.03 -11.23 -1.69
N VAL A 267 -17.02 -10.46 -1.26
CA VAL A 267 -18.24 -11.04 -0.67
C VAL A 267 -19.04 -11.67 -1.81
N SER A 268 -19.44 -12.93 -1.64
CA SER A 268 -20.14 -13.68 -2.68
C SER A 268 -21.43 -12.96 -3.08
N PRO A 269 -21.68 -12.78 -4.39
CA PRO A 269 -22.93 -12.16 -4.86
C PRO A 269 -24.15 -13.07 -4.65
N PHE A 270 -23.94 -14.36 -4.36
CA PHE A 270 -25.00 -15.35 -4.16
C PHE A 270 -25.27 -15.67 -2.67
N GLU A 271 -24.23 -15.60 -1.83
CA GLU A 271 -24.23 -16.04 -0.44
C GLU A 271 -23.45 -15.04 0.41
N GLN A 272 -24.11 -14.00 0.92
CA GLN A 272 -23.44 -12.86 1.58
C GLN A 272 -22.61 -13.25 2.82
N GLN A 273 -22.89 -14.40 3.43
CA GLN A 273 -22.11 -14.97 4.52
C GLN A 273 -20.74 -15.53 4.09
N LYS A 274 -20.47 -15.67 2.79
CA LYS A 274 -19.19 -16.19 2.28
C LYS A 274 -18.32 -15.08 1.72
N VAL A 275 -17.11 -14.99 2.26
CA VAL A 275 -16.08 -14.04 1.82
C VAL A 275 -14.93 -14.81 1.18
N TYR A 276 -14.74 -14.62 -0.12
CA TYR A 276 -13.64 -15.22 -0.87
C TYR A 276 -12.42 -14.30 -0.87
N THR A 277 -11.24 -14.88 -0.66
CA THR A 277 -9.97 -14.16 -0.64
C THR A 277 -8.92 -14.87 -1.47
N SER A 278 -8.06 -14.10 -2.14
CA SER A 278 -6.90 -14.60 -2.86
C SER A 278 -5.62 -14.02 -2.29
N SER A 279 -4.50 -14.73 -2.47
CA SER A 279 -3.23 -14.30 -1.90
C SER A 279 -2.02 -14.62 -2.76
N TYR A 280 -0.93 -13.90 -2.50
CA TYR A 280 0.40 -14.23 -3.04
C TYR A 280 0.98 -15.55 -2.50
N ASP A 281 0.29 -16.23 -1.58
CA ASP A 281 0.61 -17.59 -1.11
C ASP A 281 0.02 -18.71 -1.97
N SER A 282 -0.48 -18.37 -3.16
CA SER A 282 -1.01 -19.32 -4.15
C SER A 282 -2.33 -19.97 -3.76
N THR A 283 -3.03 -19.47 -2.73
CA THR A 283 -4.31 -20.03 -2.31
C THR A 283 -5.48 -19.08 -2.56
N VAL A 284 -6.62 -19.67 -2.92
CA VAL A 284 -7.94 -19.04 -2.80
C VAL A 284 -8.64 -19.68 -1.61
N ARG A 285 -9.18 -18.86 -0.71
CA ARG A 285 -9.88 -19.31 0.49
C ARG A 285 -11.29 -18.72 0.55
N VAL A 286 -12.15 -19.37 1.31
CA VAL A 286 -13.48 -18.87 1.67
C VAL A 286 -13.59 -18.82 3.18
N LEU A 287 -13.98 -17.67 3.71
CA LEU A 287 -14.39 -17.47 5.09
C LEU A 287 -15.92 -17.53 5.13
N ASP A 288 -16.47 -18.50 5.84
CA ASP A 288 -17.90 -18.64 6.12
C ASP A 288 -18.20 -17.96 7.46
N LEU A 289 -18.84 -16.79 7.40
CA LEU A 289 -19.14 -15.95 8.56
C LEU A 289 -20.16 -16.57 9.52
N GLU A 290 -21.04 -17.45 9.04
CA GLU A 290 -22.03 -18.14 9.88
C GLU A 290 -21.39 -19.25 10.71
N LYS A 291 -20.44 -19.97 10.11
CA LYS A 291 -19.77 -21.12 10.72
C LYS A 291 -18.45 -20.77 11.40
N ASP A 292 -17.96 -19.55 11.19
CA ASP A 292 -16.66 -19.07 11.64
C ASP A 292 -15.51 -20.01 11.21
N VAL A 293 -15.56 -20.48 9.96
CA VAL A 293 -14.54 -21.36 9.38
C VAL A 293 -13.95 -20.77 8.11
N CYS A 294 -12.63 -20.90 7.98
CA CYS A 294 -11.91 -20.57 6.76
C CYS A 294 -11.42 -21.84 6.08
N LEU A 295 -11.83 -22.07 4.84
CA LEU A 295 -11.53 -23.27 4.08
C LEU A 295 -10.76 -22.93 2.78
N PRO A 296 -9.79 -23.74 2.37
CA PRO A 296 -9.19 -23.62 1.04
C PRO A 296 -10.22 -23.99 -0.03
N VAL A 297 -10.31 -23.16 -1.06
CA VAL A 297 -11.15 -23.39 -2.25
C VAL A 297 -10.29 -23.91 -3.39
N TRP A 298 -9.08 -23.35 -3.54
CA TRP A 298 -8.13 -23.75 -4.54
C TRP A 298 -6.69 -23.55 -4.03
N GLU A 299 -5.84 -24.51 -4.36
CA GLU A 299 -4.39 -24.49 -4.19
C GLU A 299 -3.75 -25.35 -5.30
N PRO A 300 -2.49 -25.09 -5.69
CA PRO A 300 -1.77 -25.92 -6.65
C PRO A 300 -1.67 -27.38 -6.17
N GLU A 301 -1.65 -28.33 -7.12
CA GLU A 301 -1.53 -29.76 -6.77
C GLU A 301 -0.17 -30.08 -6.13
N ASP A 302 0.91 -29.47 -6.63
CA ASP A 302 2.22 -29.51 -6.00
C ASP A 302 2.33 -28.39 -4.95
N LYS A 303 2.49 -28.79 -3.69
CA LYS A 303 2.65 -27.88 -2.56
C LYS A 303 3.90 -27.00 -2.63
N ASN A 304 4.87 -27.37 -3.45
CA ASN A 304 6.09 -26.59 -3.65
C ASN A 304 5.96 -25.57 -4.80
N GLU A 305 4.89 -25.64 -5.58
CA GLU A 305 4.67 -24.73 -6.69
C GLU A 305 4.22 -23.36 -6.17
N ASP A 306 5.03 -22.33 -6.42
CA ASP A 306 4.71 -20.95 -6.05
C ASP A 306 4.05 -20.25 -7.24
N ILE A 307 2.72 -20.17 -7.21
CA ILE A 307 1.87 -19.46 -8.18
C ILE A 307 1.19 -18.26 -7.48
N PRO A 308 1.87 -17.13 -7.24
CA PRO A 308 1.25 -16.02 -6.51
C PRO A 308 0.07 -15.43 -7.28
N LEU A 309 -1.09 -15.32 -6.63
CA LEU A 309 -2.33 -14.84 -7.24
C LEU A 309 -2.43 -13.33 -7.15
N SER A 310 -2.62 -12.64 -8.28
CA SER A 310 -2.74 -11.18 -8.34
C SER A 310 -4.17 -10.65 -8.16
N ALA A 311 -5.19 -11.44 -8.51
CA ALA A 311 -6.60 -11.12 -8.30
C ALA A 311 -7.48 -12.36 -8.45
N ILE A 312 -8.72 -12.27 -7.96
CA ILE A 312 -9.85 -13.17 -8.28
C ILE A 312 -11.05 -12.37 -8.77
N ASP A 313 -11.94 -13.03 -9.50
CA ASP A 313 -13.28 -12.52 -9.84
C ASP A 313 -14.28 -13.68 -9.91
N ILE A 314 -15.55 -13.40 -9.59
CA ILE A 314 -16.64 -14.39 -9.53
C ILE A 314 -17.74 -13.98 -10.52
N PRO A 315 -18.07 -14.81 -11.52
CA PRO A 315 -19.10 -14.50 -12.49
C PRO A 315 -20.48 -14.45 -11.82
N LEU A 316 -21.29 -13.44 -12.16
CA LEU A 316 -22.65 -13.30 -11.61
C LEU A 316 -23.64 -14.36 -12.11
N THR A 317 -23.23 -15.21 -13.06
CA THR A 317 -24.05 -16.26 -13.66
C THR A 317 -23.87 -17.64 -13.02
N ASP A 318 -22.72 -17.90 -12.37
CA ASP A 318 -22.43 -19.21 -11.78
C ASP A 318 -21.67 -19.06 -10.46
N LYS A 319 -22.30 -19.50 -9.37
CA LYS A 319 -21.74 -19.46 -8.02
C LYS A 319 -20.57 -20.41 -7.79
N ASN A 320 -20.39 -21.39 -8.66
CA ASN A 320 -19.38 -22.44 -8.47
C ASN A 320 -18.07 -22.15 -9.20
N ILE A 321 -18.02 -21.10 -10.02
CA ILE A 321 -16.82 -20.79 -10.81
C ILE A 321 -16.09 -19.61 -10.16
N ILE A 322 -14.78 -19.71 -10.06
CA ILE A 322 -13.90 -18.60 -9.70
C ILE A 322 -12.83 -18.48 -10.78
N TYR A 323 -12.61 -17.25 -11.23
CA TYR A 323 -11.46 -16.92 -12.06
C TYR A 323 -10.39 -16.29 -11.19
N PHE A 324 -9.13 -16.53 -11.53
CA PHE A 324 -8.00 -15.92 -10.85
C PHE A 324 -6.91 -15.58 -11.85
N SER A 325 -6.07 -14.59 -11.53
CA SER A 325 -4.88 -14.25 -12.31
C SER A 325 -3.63 -14.38 -11.46
N THR A 326 -2.49 -14.57 -12.12
CA THR A 326 -1.22 -14.84 -11.47
C THR A 326 -0.20 -13.73 -11.74
N LEU A 327 0.88 -13.71 -10.95
CA LEU A 327 2.01 -12.81 -11.17
C LEU A 327 2.86 -13.15 -12.40
N ASN A 328 2.73 -14.34 -12.97
CA ASN A 328 3.43 -14.76 -14.19
C ASN A 328 2.59 -14.58 -15.47
N GLY A 329 1.40 -13.98 -15.38
CA GLY A 329 0.59 -13.62 -16.56
C GLY A 329 -0.39 -14.69 -17.03
N ALA A 330 -0.65 -15.70 -16.20
CA ALA A 330 -1.69 -16.69 -16.45
C ALA A 330 -3.03 -16.27 -15.83
N VAL A 331 -4.11 -16.80 -16.39
CA VAL A 331 -5.46 -16.75 -15.83
C VAL A 331 -5.97 -18.16 -15.66
N GLY A 332 -6.41 -18.48 -14.45
CA GLY A 332 -7.00 -19.75 -14.09
C GLY A 332 -8.52 -19.66 -13.94
N LYS A 333 -9.18 -20.78 -14.15
CA LYS A 333 -10.60 -21.01 -13.90
C LYS A 333 -10.75 -22.27 -13.07
N VAL A 334 -11.35 -22.13 -11.90
CA VAL A 334 -11.63 -23.25 -10.99
C VAL A 334 -13.13 -23.41 -10.81
N ASP A 335 -13.61 -24.66 -10.87
CA ASP A 335 -14.92 -25.04 -10.34
C ASP A 335 -14.75 -25.49 -8.90
N ILE A 336 -15.38 -24.79 -7.94
CA ILE A 336 -15.21 -25.07 -6.51
C ILE A 336 -15.70 -26.47 -6.11
N ARG A 337 -16.50 -27.14 -6.97
CA ARG A 337 -16.99 -28.51 -6.74
C ARG A 337 -15.96 -29.56 -7.17
N ASP A 338 -15.07 -29.20 -8.09
CA ASP A 338 -13.94 -30.03 -8.52
C ASP A 338 -12.68 -29.17 -8.70
N PRO A 339 -12.02 -28.75 -7.59
CA PRO A 339 -10.87 -27.86 -7.67
C PRO A 339 -9.68 -28.44 -8.44
N LYS A 340 -9.63 -29.77 -8.63
CA LYS A 340 -8.55 -30.46 -9.35
C LYS A 340 -8.66 -30.27 -10.86
N SER A 341 -9.86 -30.04 -11.39
CA SER A 341 -10.08 -29.81 -12.82
C SER A 341 -9.82 -28.34 -13.22
N THR A 342 -8.83 -27.69 -12.62
CA THR A 342 -8.53 -26.27 -12.87
C THR A 342 -7.97 -26.09 -14.27
N GLU A 343 -8.56 -25.19 -15.04
CA GLU A 343 -8.02 -24.76 -16.33
C GLU A 343 -7.10 -23.55 -16.11
N MET A 344 -5.95 -23.51 -16.80
CA MET A 344 -5.01 -22.39 -16.75
C MET A 344 -4.64 -21.98 -18.17
N TRP A 345 -4.59 -20.66 -18.43
CA TRP A 345 -4.23 -20.10 -19.72
C TRP A 345 -3.14 -19.04 -19.56
N GLN A 346 -2.04 -19.18 -20.30
CA GLN A 346 -1.00 -18.16 -20.35
C GLN A 346 -1.45 -17.04 -21.30
N LEU A 347 -1.83 -15.88 -20.76
CA LEU A 347 -2.41 -14.77 -21.54
C LEU A 347 -1.45 -13.59 -21.76
N SER A 348 -0.43 -13.45 -20.91
CA SER A 348 0.62 -12.43 -21.02
C SER A 348 1.95 -13.00 -20.55
N ASP A 349 3.07 -12.55 -21.12
CA ASP A 349 4.41 -12.93 -20.66
C ASP A 349 4.83 -12.16 -19.39
N ASN A 350 4.02 -11.20 -18.96
CA ASN A 350 4.26 -10.36 -17.79
C ASN A 350 3.12 -10.49 -16.79
N LYS A 351 3.37 -10.00 -15.58
CA LYS A 351 2.37 -9.93 -14.52
C LYS A 351 1.07 -9.31 -15.03
N ILE A 352 -0.02 -10.03 -14.88
CA ILE A 352 -1.37 -9.46 -14.93
C ILE A 352 -1.59 -8.77 -13.57
N GLY A 353 -1.57 -7.44 -13.58
CA GLY A 353 -1.73 -6.62 -12.37
C GLY A 353 -3.14 -6.70 -11.79
N GLY A 354 -4.11 -6.90 -12.67
CA GLY A 354 -5.44 -7.40 -12.34
C GLY A 354 -6.29 -7.57 -13.60
N PHE A 355 -7.46 -8.15 -13.39
CA PHE A 355 -8.42 -8.42 -14.44
C PHE A 355 -9.82 -8.20 -13.88
N SER A 356 -10.81 -8.21 -14.78
CA SER A 356 -12.21 -8.24 -14.40
C SER A 356 -13.03 -8.94 -15.50
N LEU A 357 -14.09 -9.63 -15.09
CA LEU A 357 -15.10 -10.20 -15.97
C LEU A 357 -16.18 -9.16 -16.24
N ASN A 358 -16.77 -9.19 -17.43
CA ASN A 358 -17.96 -8.39 -17.71
C ASN A 358 -19.14 -8.94 -16.85
N PRO A 359 -19.76 -8.12 -15.97
CA PRO A 359 -20.82 -8.58 -15.08
C PRO A 359 -22.07 -9.10 -15.80
N ARG A 360 -22.34 -8.60 -17.02
CA ARG A 360 -23.50 -8.99 -17.84
C ARG A 360 -23.18 -10.17 -18.76
N GLU A 361 -21.94 -10.23 -19.23
CA GLU A 361 -21.46 -11.23 -20.18
C GLU A 361 -20.18 -11.90 -19.65
N PRO A 362 -20.25 -12.79 -18.65
CA PRO A 362 -19.05 -13.27 -17.93
C PRO A 362 -18.10 -14.14 -18.74
N HIS A 363 -18.42 -14.38 -20.02
CA HIS A 363 -17.49 -14.96 -20.98
C HIS A 363 -16.46 -13.94 -21.50
N LEU A 364 -16.68 -12.64 -21.29
CA LEU A 364 -15.73 -11.60 -21.62
C LEU A 364 -14.85 -11.29 -20.42
N LEU A 365 -13.55 -11.40 -20.65
CA LEU A 365 -12.51 -11.18 -19.65
C LEU A 365 -11.62 -10.03 -20.12
N THR A 366 -11.36 -9.05 -19.25
CA THR A 366 -10.37 -8.00 -19.54
C THR A 366 -9.17 -8.12 -18.62
N THR A 367 -7.97 -8.21 -19.21
CA THR A 367 -6.71 -8.30 -18.48
C THR A 367 -5.89 -7.02 -18.63
N ALA A 368 -5.34 -6.49 -17.53
CA ALA A 368 -4.35 -5.43 -17.53
C ALA A 368 -2.97 -5.99 -17.14
N SER A 369 -1.96 -5.77 -17.97
CA SER A 369 -0.63 -6.35 -17.78
C SER A 369 0.48 -5.30 -17.68
N LEU A 370 1.55 -5.71 -17.01
CA LEU A 370 2.80 -4.97 -16.93
C LEU A 370 3.50 -4.86 -18.30
N ASP A 371 3.13 -5.69 -19.28
CA ASP A 371 3.56 -5.57 -20.68
C ASP A 371 3.02 -4.31 -21.39
N ARG A 372 2.23 -3.48 -20.69
CA ARG A 372 1.60 -2.24 -21.16
C ARG A 372 0.37 -2.46 -22.03
N THR A 373 -0.14 -3.69 -22.08
CA THR A 373 -1.35 -4.01 -22.82
C THR A 373 -2.56 -4.11 -21.90
N VAL A 374 -3.71 -3.75 -22.47
CA VAL A 374 -5.03 -4.16 -21.99
C VAL A 374 -5.63 -5.02 -23.08
N LYS A 375 -6.13 -6.20 -22.74
CA LYS A 375 -6.70 -7.15 -23.70
C LYS A 375 -8.07 -7.61 -23.25
N ILE A 376 -8.99 -7.76 -24.20
CA ILE A 376 -10.30 -8.37 -24.00
C ILE A 376 -10.31 -9.75 -24.65
N TRP A 377 -10.81 -10.76 -23.94
CA TRP A 377 -10.80 -12.16 -24.34
C TRP A 377 -12.22 -12.73 -24.32
N ASP A 378 -12.57 -13.60 -25.28
CA ASP A 378 -13.79 -14.42 -25.25
C ASP A 378 -13.47 -15.84 -24.77
N LEU A 379 -13.88 -16.15 -23.55
CA LEU A 379 -13.65 -17.43 -22.87
C LEU A 379 -14.37 -18.61 -23.53
N ARG A 380 -15.37 -18.37 -24.39
CA ARG A 380 -16.09 -19.44 -25.12
C ARG A 380 -15.33 -19.88 -26.37
N LYS A 381 -14.52 -18.99 -26.93
CA LYS A 381 -13.75 -19.22 -28.16
C LYS A 381 -12.35 -19.62 -27.77
N VAL A 382 -12.11 -20.91 -27.60
CA VAL A 382 -10.78 -21.39 -27.23
C VAL A 382 -9.99 -21.76 -28.49
N THR A 383 -8.80 -21.16 -28.61
CA THR A 383 -7.85 -21.38 -29.71
C THR A 383 -6.61 -22.12 -29.22
N GLY A 384 -5.78 -22.62 -30.14
CA GLY A 384 -4.57 -23.36 -29.83
C GLY A 384 -4.79 -24.85 -29.55
N LYS A 385 -3.72 -25.57 -29.21
CA LYS A 385 -3.71 -27.01 -28.91
C LYS A 385 -2.76 -27.29 -27.75
N GLY A 386 -3.09 -28.29 -26.91
CA GLY A 386 -2.27 -28.67 -25.75
C GLY A 386 -2.04 -27.49 -24.81
N ASP A 387 -0.80 -27.26 -24.42
CA ASP A 387 -0.40 -26.19 -23.50
C ASP A 387 -0.54 -24.78 -24.09
N MET A 388 -0.66 -24.67 -25.42
CA MET A 388 -0.93 -23.41 -26.11
C MET A 388 -2.42 -23.10 -26.21
N ARG A 389 -3.27 -23.86 -25.52
CA ARG A 389 -4.72 -23.65 -25.50
C ARG A 389 -5.02 -22.38 -24.69
N HIS A 390 -5.66 -21.38 -25.31
CA HIS A 390 -6.06 -20.15 -24.62
C HIS A 390 -7.35 -19.55 -25.24
N PRO A 391 -8.13 -18.78 -24.47
CA PRO A 391 -9.21 -17.95 -24.97
C PRO A 391 -8.79 -17.03 -26.13
N ALA A 392 -9.68 -16.77 -27.07
CA ALA A 392 -9.42 -15.88 -28.19
C ALA A 392 -9.35 -14.42 -27.70
N MET A 393 -8.27 -13.73 -28.05
CA MET A 393 -8.18 -12.28 -27.89
C MET A 393 -9.08 -11.61 -28.93
N LEU A 394 -9.96 -10.72 -28.47
CA LEU A 394 -10.85 -9.93 -29.31
C LEU A 394 -10.22 -8.57 -29.64
N TYR A 395 -9.75 -7.88 -28.60
CA TYR A 395 -9.23 -6.52 -28.72
C TYR A 395 -8.02 -6.28 -27.83
N GLU A 396 -7.16 -5.38 -28.27
CA GLU A 396 -5.94 -4.97 -27.58
C GLU A 396 -5.80 -3.44 -27.58
N HIS A 397 -5.33 -2.89 -26.45
CA HIS A 397 -4.89 -1.50 -26.36
C HIS A 397 -3.47 -1.45 -25.83
N ASN A 398 -2.60 -0.72 -26.52
CA ASN A 398 -1.23 -0.47 -26.11
C ASN A 398 -1.11 0.87 -25.37
N SER A 399 -0.83 0.80 -24.08
CA SER A 399 -0.62 1.98 -23.22
C SER A 399 0.85 2.41 -23.23
N ARG A 400 1.10 3.70 -22.92
CA ARG A 400 2.46 4.25 -22.89
C ARG A 400 3.35 3.59 -21.82
N LEU A 401 2.79 3.32 -20.64
CA LEU A 401 3.42 2.60 -19.53
C LEU A 401 2.52 1.48 -19.03
N SER A 402 3.07 0.64 -18.15
CA SER A 402 2.43 -0.56 -17.61
C SER A 402 1.05 -0.26 -17.02
N VAL A 403 0.10 -1.17 -17.28
CA VAL A 403 -1.28 -1.04 -16.78
C VAL A 403 -1.41 -1.86 -15.51
N SER A 404 -1.89 -1.24 -14.44
CA SER A 404 -1.94 -1.83 -13.10
C SER A 404 -3.21 -2.65 -12.87
N HIS A 405 -4.34 -2.21 -13.41
CA HIS A 405 -5.63 -2.86 -13.20
C HIS A 405 -6.62 -2.49 -14.31
N ALA A 406 -7.58 -3.38 -14.57
CA ALA A 406 -8.75 -3.15 -15.42
C ALA A 406 -10.00 -3.64 -14.68
N SER A 407 -11.04 -2.82 -14.67
CA SER A 407 -12.27 -3.07 -13.92
C SER A 407 -13.50 -2.80 -14.78
N TRP A 408 -14.41 -3.77 -14.87
CA TRP A 408 -15.69 -3.61 -15.56
C TRP A 408 -16.74 -2.97 -14.68
N SER A 409 -17.48 -2.04 -15.26
CA SER A 409 -18.73 -1.54 -14.69
C SER A 409 -19.88 -2.50 -15.02
N PRO A 410 -20.93 -2.53 -14.18
CA PRO A 410 -22.21 -3.15 -14.52
C PRO A 410 -22.83 -2.63 -15.82
N GLY A 411 -22.53 -1.38 -16.19
CA GLY A 411 -23.00 -0.74 -17.41
C GLY A 411 -22.23 -1.09 -18.69
N GLY A 412 -21.14 -1.86 -18.62
CA GLY A 412 -20.33 -2.24 -19.79
C GLY A 412 -19.13 -1.33 -20.09
N HIS A 413 -18.87 -0.32 -19.26
CA HIS A 413 -17.62 0.45 -19.32
C HIS A 413 -16.46 -0.30 -18.66
N ILE A 414 -15.24 -0.06 -19.12
CA ILE A 414 -14.01 -0.57 -18.52
C ILE A 414 -13.18 0.63 -18.08
N ALA A 415 -12.78 0.68 -16.82
CA ALA A 415 -11.81 1.66 -16.33
C ALA A 415 -10.46 0.97 -16.10
N THR A 416 -9.37 1.58 -16.59
CA THR A 416 -8.01 1.09 -16.38
C THR A 416 -7.14 2.15 -15.72
N SER A 417 -6.24 1.72 -14.84
CA SER A 417 -5.23 2.57 -14.21
C SER A 417 -3.85 2.21 -14.74
N SER A 418 -3.08 3.20 -15.19
CA SER A 418 -1.73 3.00 -15.71
C SER A 418 -0.72 3.89 -14.99
N TYR A 419 0.55 3.44 -14.99
CA TYR A 419 1.68 4.22 -14.51
C TYR A 419 2.01 5.43 -15.39
N ASP A 420 1.30 5.61 -16.51
CA ASP A 420 1.39 6.79 -17.36
C ASP A 420 0.60 8.01 -16.82
N ASP A 421 0.15 7.95 -15.56
CA ASP A 421 -0.64 8.96 -14.88
C ASP A 421 -1.98 9.26 -15.59
N THR A 422 -2.57 8.21 -16.17
CA THR A 422 -3.91 8.28 -16.73
C THR A 422 -4.82 7.18 -16.19
N ILE A 423 -6.11 7.53 -16.12
CA ILE A 423 -7.21 6.57 -16.10
C ILE A 423 -7.82 6.59 -17.50
N LYS A 424 -7.91 5.42 -18.13
CA LYS A 424 -8.55 5.28 -19.45
C LYS A 424 -9.88 4.58 -19.26
N ILE A 425 -10.93 5.13 -19.89
CA ILE A 425 -12.27 4.55 -19.86
C ILE A 425 -12.65 4.13 -21.28
N TYR A 426 -13.02 2.87 -21.41
CA TYR A 426 -13.51 2.26 -22.64
C TYR A 426 -15.00 1.97 -22.48
N ASP A 427 -15.74 2.08 -23.57
CA ASP A 427 -17.17 1.76 -23.60
C ASP A 427 -17.37 0.53 -24.48
N TRP A 428 -17.83 -0.58 -23.90
CA TRP A 428 -18.10 -1.79 -24.65
C TRP A 428 -19.20 -1.60 -25.70
N ALA A 429 -20.08 -0.62 -25.55
CA ALA A 429 -21.06 -0.32 -26.60
C ALA A 429 -20.40 0.07 -27.93
N ASP A 430 -19.17 0.58 -27.89
CA ASP A 430 -18.40 1.03 -29.06
C ASP A 430 -17.56 -0.11 -29.69
N HIS A 431 -17.66 -1.36 -29.21
CA HIS A 431 -16.83 -2.48 -29.70
C HIS A 431 -16.94 -2.74 -31.20
N ALA A 432 -18.10 -2.41 -31.81
CA ALA A 432 -18.31 -2.54 -33.25
C ALA A 432 -17.34 -1.68 -34.08
N ASP A 433 -16.82 -0.58 -33.52
CA ASP A 433 -15.80 0.23 -34.18
C ASP A 433 -14.42 -0.42 -34.11
N TRP A 434 -14.14 -1.20 -33.06
CA TRP A 434 -12.86 -1.90 -32.86
C TRP A 434 -12.73 -3.16 -33.72
N ASP A 435 -13.85 -3.74 -34.17
CA ASP A 435 -13.88 -4.93 -35.03
C ASP A 435 -13.08 -4.77 -36.34
N LYS A 436 -12.85 -3.53 -36.77
CA LYS A 436 -12.11 -3.21 -38.00
C LYS A 436 -10.61 -3.43 -37.88
N SER A 437 -10.04 -3.28 -36.68
CA SER A 437 -8.58 -3.27 -36.48
C SER A 437 -8.11 -4.15 -35.32
N THR A 438 -9.00 -4.69 -34.48
CA THR A 438 -8.71 -5.32 -33.18
C THR A 438 -8.03 -4.38 -32.16
N GLU A 439 -7.72 -3.15 -32.55
CA GLU A 439 -7.17 -2.12 -31.68
C GLU A 439 -8.33 -1.38 -31.02
N MET A 440 -8.45 -1.49 -29.69
CA MET A 440 -9.44 -0.74 -28.93
C MET A 440 -8.89 0.61 -28.48
N GLU A 441 -9.73 1.64 -28.56
CA GLU A 441 -9.38 3.00 -28.14
C GLU A 441 -10.22 3.43 -26.94
N PRO A 442 -9.62 4.16 -25.98
CA PRO A 442 -10.36 4.70 -24.85
C PRO A 442 -11.27 5.83 -25.32
N LYS A 443 -12.52 5.81 -24.87
CA LYS A 443 -13.48 6.91 -25.09
C LYS A 443 -13.10 8.15 -24.30
N HIS A 444 -12.54 7.96 -23.10
CA HIS A 444 -12.09 9.04 -22.23
C HIS A 444 -10.72 8.74 -21.63
N ILE A 445 -9.88 9.76 -21.55
CA ILE A 445 -8.56 9.71 -20.90
C ILE A 445 -8.51 10.81 -19.85
N VAL A 446 -8.47 10.41 -18.59
CA VAL A 446 -8.43 11.32 -17.44
C VAL A 446 -7.02 11.35 -16.88
N LYS A 447 -6.47 12.54 -16.64
CA LYS A 447 -5.18 12.68 -15.94
C LYS A 447 -5.37 12.36 -14.47
N HIS A 448 -4.50 11.53 -13.91
CA HIS A 448 -4.60 11.09 -12.53
C HIS A 448 -3.21 10.77 -11.96
N ASN A 449 -3.00 10.94 -10.65
CA ASN A 449 -1.69 10.71 -10.04
C ASN A 449 -1.57 9.26 -9.55
N ASN A 450 -1.00 8.39 -10.39
CA ASN A 450 -0.87 6.95 -10.17
C ASN A 450 0.51 6.53 -9.64
N GLN A 451 1.36 7.47 -9.23
CA GLN A 451 2.77 7.23 -8.85
C GLN A 451 2.93 6.63 -7.43
N THR A 452 2.42 5.42 -7.23
CA THR A 452 2.42 4.72 -5.92
C THR A 452 3.79 4.27 -5.42
N GLY A 453 4.75 4.08 -6.33
CA GLY A 453 6.07 3.54 -5.99
C GLY A 453 5.99 2.16 -5.33
N ARG A 454 6.89 1.89 -4.38
CA ARG A 454 7.00 0.56 -3.71
C ARG A 454 6.12 0.43 -2.47
N TRP A 455 5.92 1.54 -1.76
CA TRP A 455 5.40 1.53 -0.39
C TRP A 455 3.89 1.73 -0.32
N VAL A 456 3.26 2.23 -1.37
CA VAL A 456 1.81 2.39 -1.48
C VAL A 456 1.23 1.24 -2.32
N THR A 457 0.03 0.79 -1.97
CA THR A 457 -0.69 -0.21 -2.78
C THR A 457 -1.06 0.40 -4.12
N ILE A 458 -1.03 -0.39 -5.19
CA ILE A 458 -1.44 0.09 -6.53
C ILE A 458 -2.88 0.61 -6.50
N LEU A 459 -3.12 1.73 -7.17
CA LEU A 459 -4.44 2.34 -7.24
C LEU A 459 -5.26 1.58 -8.29
N LYS A 460 -6.41 1.07 -7.87
CA LYS A 460 -7.32 0.28 -8.70
C LYS A 460 -8.64 1.04 -8.82
N PRO A 461 -9.15 1.32 -10.03
CA PRO A 461 -10.50 1.84 -10.18
C PRO A 461 -11.51 0.77 -9.74
N GLN A 462 -12.46 1.14 -8.89
CA GLN A 462 -13.51 0.24 -8.38
C GLN A 462 -14.89 0.84 -8.64
N TRP A 463 -15.64 0.23 -9.55
CA TRP A 463 -17.00 0.63 -9.88
C TRP A 463 -17.99 0.33 -8.76
N GLN A 464 -18.97 1.22 -8.59
CA GLN A 464 -20.16 0.91 -7.80
C GLN A 464 -20.95 -0.19 -8.50
N LYS A 465 -21.23 -1.30 -7.81
CA LYS A 465 -21.80 -2.50 -8.44
C LYS A 465 -23.29 -2.37 -8.80
N ARG A 466 -24.06 -1.61 -8.03
CA ARG A 466 -25.53 -1.47 -8.16
C ARG A 466 -25.95 -0.04 -7.76
N PRO A 467 -25.54 1.00 -8.51
CA PRO A 467 -25.91 2.39 -8.23
C PRO A 467 -27.44 2.56 -8.24
N LYS A 468 -28.01 3.12 -7.16
CA LYS A 468 -29.47 3.40 -7.06
C LYS A 468 -29.93 4.53 -7.99
N ASP A 469 -29.03 5.45 -8.31
CA ASP A 469 -29.28 6.56 -9.24
C ASP A 469 -29.10 6.15 -10.72
N GLY A 470 -28.70 4.90 -10.99
CA GLY A 470 -28.47 4.39 -12.34
C GLY A 470 -27.18 4.89 -12.99
N ILE A 471 -26.45 5.80 -12.34
CA ILE A 471 -25.24 6.42 -12.89
C ILE A 471 -24.04 5.54 -12.59
N GLN A 472 -23.33 5.13 -13.64
CA GLN A 472 -22.12 4.34 -13.51
C GLN A 472 -20.97 5.25 -13.03
N LYS A 473 -20.48 4.96 -11.82
CA LYS A 473 -19.41 5.72 -11.16
C LYS A 473 -18.42 4.78 -10.48
N PHE A 474 -17.16 5.20 -10.39
CA PHE A 474 -16.09 4.45 -9.73
C PHE A 474 -15.22 5.36 -8.85
N VAL A 475 -14.58 4.74 -7.87
CA VAL A 475 -13.60 5.38 -6.99
C VAL A 475 -12.19 4.88 -7.28
N ILE A 476 -11.22 5.74 -7.03
CA ILE A 476 -9.79 5.41 -7.09
C ILE A 476 -9.02 6.30 -6.12
N GLY A 477 -8.07 5.72 -5.37
CA GLY A 477 -7.18 6.53 -4.53
C GLY A 477 -6.27 7.39 -5.40
N ASN A 478 -5.83 8.54 -4.89
CA ASN A 478 -4.94 9.49 -5.56
C ASN A 478 -3.72 9.79 -4.68
N MET A 479 -2.53 9.82 -5.27
CA MET A 479 -1.28 10.11 -4.53
C MET A 479 -1.22 11.51 -3.88
N ASN A 480 -2.14 12.41 -4.22
CA ASN A 480 -2.38 13.66 -3.49
C ASN A 480 -3.10 13.46 -2.15
N ARG A 481 -3.35 12.20 -1.72
CA ARG A 481 -4.03 11.80 -0.47
C ARG A 481 -5.54 11.99 -0.45
N PHE A 482 -6.18 11.83 -1.61
CA PHE A 482 -7.64 11.84 -1.74
C PHE A 482 -8.14 10.52 -2.34
N VAL A 483 -9.44 10.30 -2.29
CA VAL A 483 -10.13 9.32 -3.14
C VAL A 483 -10.94 10.10 -4.17
N ASP A 484 -10.60 9.94 -5.45
CA ASP A 484 -11.33 10.59 -6.53
C ASP A 484 -12.53 9.73 -6.93
N VAL A 485 -13.65 10.40 -7.22
CA VAL A 485 -14.87 9.79 -7.75
C VAL A 485 -15.06 10.26 -9.19
N TYR A 486 -15.18 9.33 -10.12
CA TYR A 486 -15.40 9.61 -11.53
C TYR A 486 -16.67 8.94 -12.05
N ALA A 487 -17.36 9.60 -12.97
CA ALA A 487 -18.41 9.00 -13.78
C ALA A 487 -17.83 8.23 -14.98
N ALA A 488 -18.64 7.36 -15.59
CA ALA A 488 -18.23 6.59 -16.76
C ALA A 488 -17.85 7.43 -17.99
N ASN A 489 -18.33 8.67 -18.08
CA ASN A 489 -17.95 9.61 -19.13
C ASN A 489 -16.62 10.35 -18.85
N GLY A 490 -15.91 10.00 -17.78
CA GLY A 490 -14.65 10.62 -17.39
C GLY A 490 -14.77 11.91 -16.59
N GLU A 491 -15.99 12.41 -16.33
CA GLU A 491 -16.20 13.59 -15.48
C GLU A 491 -15.86 13.27 -14.02
N GLN A 492 -15.10 14.16 -13.37
CA GLN A 492 -14.86 14.07 -11.93
C GLN A 492 -16.12 14.54 -11.18
N LEU A 493 -16.59 13.71 -10.25
CA LEU A 493 -17.78 13.96 -9.44
C LEU A 493 -17.45 14.50 -8.06
N ALA A 494 -16.39 13.99 -7.44
CA ALA A 494 -15.94 14.41 -6.14
C ALA A 494 -14.47 14.06 -5.92
N GLN A 495 -13.88 14.69 -4.91
CA GLN A 495 -12.57 14.35 -4.39
C GLN A 495 -12.68 14.25 -2.86
N LEU A 496 -12.73 13.02 -2.36
CA LEU A 496 -12.97 12.73 -0.96
C LEU A 496 -11.67 12.86 -0.18
N GLY A 497 -11.67 13.79 0.76
CA GLY A 497 -10.58 14.07 1.68
C GLY A 497 -11.10 14.15 3.10
N GLY A 498 -10.36 14.85 3.95
CA GLY A 498 -10.75 15.07 5.33
C GLY A 498 -9.53 15.39 6.17
N ASP A 499 -9.72 16.23 7.17
CA ASP A 499 -8.69 16.51 8.15
C ASP A 499 -8.28 15.20 8.84
N GLY A 500 -6.98 15.00 9.00
CA GLY A 500 -6.44 13.79 9.62
C GLY A 500 -6.02 12.66 8.68
N ILE A 501 -6.34 12.72 7.38
CA ILE A 501 -5.83 11.76 6.39
C ILE A 501 -4.34 12.02 6.14
N SER A 502 -3.50 11.40 6.97
CA SER A 502 -2.04 11.55 6.95
C SER A 502 -1.34 10.70 5.89
N ALA A 503 -2.02 9.68 5.34
CA ALA A 503 -1.50 8.74 4.38
C ALA A 503 -2.46 8.58 3.19
N VAL A 504 -1.93 8.18 2.03
CA VAL A 504 -2.74 7.97 0.82
C VAL A 504 -3.75 6.83 1.07
N PRO A 505 -5.07 7.09 0.93
CA PRO A 505 -6.10 6.05 0.93
C PRO A 505 -6.07 5.28 -0.40
N ALA A 506 -5.05 4.45 -0.56
CA ALA A 506 -4.70 3.81 -1.83
C ALA A 506 -5.69 2.74 -2.29
N VAL A 507 -6.36 2.06 -1.34
CA VAL A 507 -7.35 1.03 -1.62
C VAL A 507 -8.73 1.63 -1.45
N ALA A 508 -9.29 2.17 -2.53
CA ALA A 508 -10.62 2.76 -2.55
C ALA A 508 -11.66 1.74 -3.00
N HIS A 509 -12.84 1.70 -2.36
CA HIS A 509 -13.94 0.84 -2.75
C HIS A 509 -15.28 1.49 -2.43
N PHE A 510 -16.27 1.34 -3.32
CA PHE A 510 -17.66 1.76 -3.09
C PHE A 510 -18.47 0.70 -2.34
N HIS A 511 -19.43 1.11 -1.52
CA HIS A 511 -20.50 0.19 -1.13
C HIS A 511 -21.29 -0.24 -2.38
N PRO A 512 -21.73 -1.51 -2.51
CA PRO A 512 -22.39 -1.99 -3.73
C PRO A 512 -23.59 -1.15 -4.16
N THR A 513 -24.39 -0.63 -3.24
CA THR A 513 -25.66 0.07 -3.52
C THR A 513 -25.78 1.47 -2.92
N MET A 514 -24.97 1.77 -1.90
CA MET A 514 -24.99 3.05 -1.17
C MET A 514 -23.80 3.87 -1.67
N ASP A 515 -23.86 5.19 -1.50
CA ASP A 515 -22.78 6.07 -1.95
C ASP A 515 -21.60 6.14 -0.96
N TRP A 516 -21.58 5.27 0.05
CA TRP A 516 -20.48 5.14 1.00
C TRP A 516 -19.19 4.68 0.33
N VAL A 517 -18.06 5.22 0.79
CA VAL A 517 -16.73 4.93 0.26
C VAL A 517 -15.79 4.52 1.39
N ALA A 518 -15.01 3.47 1.17
CA ALA A 518 -13.94 3.06 2.06
C ALA A 518 -12.59 3.29 1.37
N GLY A 519 -11.61 3.78 2.13
CA GLY A 519 -10.22 4.01 1.73
C GLY A 519 -9.26 3.33 2.69
N GLY A 520 -8.45 2.39 2.20
CA GLY A 520 -7.41 1.72 2.98
C GLY A 520 -6.04 2.35 2.77
N THR A 521 -5.30 2.57 3.86
CA THR A 521 -3.98 3.23 3.84
C THR A 521 -2.80 2.25 3.99
N ALA A 522 -1.59 2.75 3.69
CA ALA A 522 -0.35 2.00 3.86
C ALA A 522 0.01 1.66 5.32
N SER A 523 -0.59 2.37 6.28
CA SER A 523 -0.43 2.10 7.70
C SER A 523 -1.49 1.15 8.25
N GLY A 524 -2.42 0.63 7.44
CA GLY A 524 -3.45 -0.29 7.94
C GLY A 524 -4.69 0.39 8.52
N LYS A 525 -4.83 1.70 8.31
CA LYS A 525 -6.00 2.49 8.75
C LYS A 525 -7.07 2.57 7.67
N LEU A 526 -8.33 2.60 8.10
CA LEU A 526 -9.53 2.78 7.27
C LEU A 526 -10.00 4.24 7.35
N CYS A 527 -10.18 4.85 6.18
CA CYS A 527 -10.98 6.07 6.00
C CYS A 527 -12.35 5.64 5.48
N LEU A 528 -13.43 6.08 6.11
CA LEU A 528 -14.80 5.76 5.69
C LEU A 528 -15.55 7.07 5.46
N TRP A 529 -16.15 7.24 4.29
CA TRP A 529 -17.01 8.38 3.96
C TRP A 529 -18.44 7.89 3.75
N GLN A 530 -19.43 8.58 4.31
CA GLN A 530 -20.84 8.17 4.21
C GLN A 530 -21.83 9.32 4.10
#